data_AF-A0A543Q1B8-F1
#
_entry.id   AF-A0A543Q1B8-F1
#
_cell.length_a   1.000
_cell.length_b   1.000
_cell.length_c   1.000
_cell.angle_alpha   90.00
_cell.angle_beta   90.00
_cell.angle_gamma   90.00
#
_symmetry.space_group_name_H-M   'P 1'
#
loop_
_entity.id
_entity.type
_entity.pdbx_description
1 polymer ?
#
loop_
_entity_poly.entity_id
_entity_poly.type
_entity_poly.pdbx_seq_one_letter_code
_entity_poly.pdbx_strand_id
1 'polypeptide(L)'
;MKHNEREQFLSSPDNVIAILDGDQRNVESVVHPRVHMIPIESIEKAIYTESQVDCHFPFATGRNTFTGAKDFYKHLQQKGIATQKQIFNYLMDRNEEELQKISGVLRNFLAPTP
;
A
#
# COMPACT_ATOMS: atom_id res chain seq x y z
N MET A 1 9.18 -17.21 -1.50
CA MET A 1 9.99 -17.59 -0.32
C MET A 1 10.35 -19.06 -0.27
N LYS A 2 9.39 -20.01 -0.29
CA LYS A 2 9.66 -21.47 -0.24
C LYS A 2 10.78 -21.99 -1.17
N HIS A 3 10.85 -21.48 -2.40
CA HIS A 3 11.92 -21.83 -3.35
C HIS A 3 13.30 -21.37 -2.88
N ASN A 4 13.41 -20.12 -2.40
CA ASN A 4 14.67 -19.62 -1.84
C ASN A 4 15.07 -20.37 -0.56
N GLU A 5 14.11 -20.77 0.27
CA GLU A 5 14.42 -21.57 1.48
C GLU A 5 15.02 -22.93 1.13
N ARG A 6 14.48 -23.59 0.10
CA ARG A 6 14.94 -24.90 -0.36
C ARG A 6 16.28 -24.82 -1.11
N GLU A 7 16.41 -23.84 -1.99
CA GLU A 7 17.49 -23.81 -2.99
C GLU A 7 18.57 -22.79 -2.66
N GLN A 8 18.32 -21.89 -1.70
CA GLN A 8 19.21 -20.77 -1.34
C GLN A 8 19.66 -19.96 -2.56
N PHE A 9 18.77 -19.86 -3.55
CA PHE A 9 19.07 -19.35 -4.89
C PHE A 9 19.53 -17.89 -4.90
N LEU A 10 18.90 -17.01 -4.10
CA LEU A 10 19.28 -15.61 -3.99
C LEU A 10 20.35 -15.40 -2.91
N SER A 11 20.12 -15.99 -1.73
CA SER A 11 21.02 -15.97 -0.58
C SER A 11 20.54 -16.95 0.50
N SER A 12 21.22 -16.96 1.65
CA SER A 12 20.72 -17.63 2.85
C SER A 12 19.30 -17.13 3.17
N PRO A 13 18.39 -17.99 3.67
CA PRO A 13 17.00 -17.60 3.93
C PRO A 13 16.87 -16.39 4.86
N ASP A 14 17.86 -16.19 5.74
CA ASP A 14 17.89 -15.08 6.67
C ASP A 14 18.15 -13.71 6.02
N ASN A 15 18.80 -13.71 4.85
CA ASN A 15 19.15 -12.54 4.07
C ASN A 15 18.19 -12.30 2.91
N VAL A 16 16.97 -12.85 2.96
CA VAL A 16 15.95 -12.64 1.92
C VAL A 16 14.60 -12.34 2.57
N ILE A 17 13.99 -11.24 2.13
CA ILE A 17 12.60 -10.88 2.42
C ILE A 17 11.88 -10.61 1.10
N ALA A 18 10.55 -10.66 1.12
CA ALA A 18 9.71 -10.25 0.00
C ALA A 18 8.75 -9.15 0.44
N ILE A 19 8.58 -8.12 -0.39
CA ILE A 19 7.56 -7.09 -0.22
C ILE A 19 6.63 -7.20 -1.42
N LEU A 20 5.36 -7.46 -1.15
CA LEU A 20 4.32 -7.65 -2.15
C LEU A 20 3.38 -6.44 -2.19
N ASP A 21 2.72 -6.26 -3.33
CA ASP A 21 1.63 -5.31 -3.46
C ASP A 21 0.44 -5.72 -2.56
N GLY A 22 -0.30 -4.72 -2.07
CA GLY A 22 -1.38 -4.97 -1.11
C GLY A 22 -2.53 -5.81 -1.69
N ASP A 23 -2.74 -5.79 -3.00
CA ASP A 23 -3.78 -6.57 -3.68
C ASP A 23 -3.51 -8.09 -3.68
N GLN A 24 -2.28 -8.51 -3.34
CA GLN A 24 -1.90 -9.91 -3.22
C GLN A 24 -2.23 -10.52 -1.84
N ARG A 25 -2.94 -9.79 -0.97
CA ARG A 25 -3.18 -10.20 0.44
C ARG A 25 -3.96 -11.51 0.59
N ASN A 26 -4.74 -11.89 -0.42
CA ASN A 26 -5.56 -13.10 -0.40
C ASN A 26 -4.92 -14.31 -1.10
N VAL A 27 -3.66 -14.21 -1.51
CA VAL A 27 -2.95 -15.35 -2.10
C VAL A 27 -2.34 -16.19 -0.97
N GLU A 28 -2.52 -17.52 -0.99
CA GLU A 28 -2.07 -18.46 0.07
C GLU A 28 -0.57 -18.33 0.44
N SER A 29 0.23 -17.66 -0.38
CA SER A 29 1.64 -17.33 -0.16
C SER A 29 1.91 -16.25 0.90
N VAL A 30 0.89 -15.59 1.45
CA VAL A 30 1.04 -14.45 2.38
C VAL A 30 1.40 -14.88 3.82
N VAL A 31 1.19 -16.14 4.18
CA VAL A 31 1.50 -16.65 5.54
C VAL A 31 2.97 -17.07 5.65
N HIS A 32 3.89 -16.13 5.45
CA HIS A 32 5.32 -16.37 5.64
C HIS A 32 5.93 -15.19 6.40
N PRO A 33 6.70 -15.42 7.49
CA PRO A 33 7.16 -14.34 8.38
C PRO A 33 8.08 -13.32 7.71
N ARG A 34 8.73 -13.70 6.61
CA ARG A 34 9.61 -12.86 5.77
C ARG A 34 8.91 -12.26 4.53
N VAL A 35 7.59 -12.41 4.42
CA VAL A 35 6.77 -11.78 3.38
C VAL A 35 5.99 -10.65 4.03
N HIS A 36 6.20 -9.44 3.52
CA HIS A 36 5.53 -8.23 3.95
C HIS A 36 4.70 -7.68 2.79
N MET A 37 3.72 -6.84 3.09
CA MET A 37 2.83 -6.28 2.07
C MET A 37 2.71 -4.79 2.25
N ILE A 38 2.66 -4.05 1.15
CA ILE A 38 2.33 -2.63 1.15
C ILE A 38 0.92 -2.47 1.75
N PRO A 39 0.68 -1.54 2.70
CA PRO A 39 -0.57 -1.47 3.45
C PRO A 39 -1.68 -0.75 2.69
N ILE A 40 -1.62 -0.80 1.35
CA ILE A 40 -2.58 -0.17 0.45
C ILE A 40 -2.84 -1.16 -0.69
N GLU A 41 -4.04 -1.74 -0.71
CA GLU A 41 -4.42 -2.72 -1.73
C GLU A 41 -4.68 -2.08 -3.09
N SER A 42 -5.34 -0.93 -3.09
CA SER A 42 -5.68 -0.20 -4.31
C SER A 42 -5.92 1.26 -3.98
N ILE A 43 -5.18 2.13 -4.66
CA ILE A 43 -5.29 3.58 -4.50
C ILE A 43 -6.71 4.07 -4.80
N GLU A 44 -7.32 3.58 -5.88
CA GLU A 44 -8.67 3.96 -6.29
C GLU A 44 -9.69 3.60 -5.20
N LYS A 45 -9.60 2.38 -4.65
CA LYS A 45 -10.52 1.93 -3.59
C LYS A 45 -10.29 2.68 -2.29
N ALA A 46 -9.02 2.82 -1.88
CA ALA A 46 -8.65 3.50 -0.65
C ALA A 46 -9.15 4.94 -0.66
N ILE A 47 -8.82 5.71 -1.70
CA ILE A 47 -9.23 7.13 -1.76
C ILE A 47 -10.75 7.29 -1.85
N TYR A 48 -11.44 6.35 -2.50
CA TYR A 48 -12.90 6.37 -2.54
C TYR A 48 -13.51 6.07 -1.17
N THR A 49 -13.01 5.08 -0.44
CA THR A 49 -13.45 4.81 0.94
C THR A 49 -13.20 6.03 1.83
N GLU A 50 -12.01 6.62 1.77
CA GLU A 50 -11.70 7.83 2.55
C GLU A 50 -12.65 8.99 2.24
N SER A 51 -13.05 9.15 0.96
CA SER A 51 -14.03 10.20 0.58
C SER A 51 -15.41 10.05 1.22
N GLN A 52 -15.75 8.85 1.71
CA GLN A 52 -17.04 8.55 2.33
C GLN A 52 -16.98 8.60 3.86
N VAL A 53 -15.82 8.29 4.45
CA VAL A 53 -15.66 8.19 5.91
C VAL A 53 -15.04 9.44 6.52
N ASP A 54 -14.24 10.19 5.76
CA ASP A 54 -13.56 11.37 6.25
C ASP A 54 -14.41 12.64 6.11
N CYS A 55 -14.84 13.17 7.24
CA CYS A 55 -15.55 14.45 7.29
C CYS A 55 -14.70 15.65 6.83
N HIS A 56 -13.37 15.54 6.85
CA HIS A 56 -12.43 16.59 6.41
C HIS A 56 -11.72 16.21 5.10
N PHE A 57 -12.36 15.35 4.28
CA PHE A 57 -11.77 14.89 3.03
C PHE A 57 -11.35 16.08 2.12
N PRO A 58 -10.07 16.20 1.73
CA PRO A 58 -9.54 17.42 1.12
C PRO A 58 -9.89 17.57 -0.36
N PHE A 59 -10.38 16.52 -1.03
CA PHE A 59 -10.64 16.54 -2.46
C PHE A 59 -12.14 16.71 -2.75
N ALA A 60 -12.60 17.97 -2.74
CA ALA A 60 -13.99 18.31 -3.03
C ALA A 60 -14.34 18.04 -4.50
N THR A 61 -15.35 17.21 -4.76
CA THR A 61 -15.65 16.76 -6.12
C THR A 61 -16.76 17.52 -6.82
N GLY A 62 -17.53 18.36 -6.11
CA GLY A 62 -18.73 19.05 -6.62
C GLY A 62 -19.83 18.13 -7.16
N ARG A 63 -19.60 16.81 -7.12
CA ARG A 63 -20.44 15.74 -7.65
C ARG A 63 -20.71 14.76 -6.51
N ASN A 64 -21.99 14.55 -6.23
CA ASN A 64 -22.42 13.81 -5.05
C ASN A 64 -22.57 12.30 -5.29
N THR A 65 -22.46 11.83 -6.54
CA THR A 65 -22.67 10.42 -6.89
C THR A 65 -21.61 9.91 -7.85
N PHE A 66 -21.00 8.77 -7.51
CA PHE A 66 -20.02 8.05 -8.32
C PHE A 66 -20.46 6.60 -8.49
N THR A 67 -20.21 6.03 -9.67
CA THR A 67 -20.56 4.62 -9.95
C THR A 67 -19.58 3.63 -9.32
N GLY A 68 -18.44 4.12 -8.82
CA GLY A 68 -17.48 3.35 -8.04
C GLY A 68 -16.12 4.04 -7.92
N ALA A 69 -15.19 3.35 -7.26
CA ALA A 69 -13.83 3.82 -6.99
C ALA A 69 -13.06 4.31 -8.24
N LYS A 70 -13.20 3.60 -9.36
CA LYS A 70 -12.59 3.95 -10.65
C LYS A 70 -13.13 5.26 -11.23
N ASP A 71 -14.45 5.45 -11.17
CA ASP A 71 -15.11 6.66 -11.67
C ASP A 71 -14.67 7.86 -10.82
N PHE A 72 -14.65 7.69 -9.50
CA PHE A 72 -14.17 8.71 -8.57
C PHE A 72 -12.72 9.13 -8.84
N TYR A 73 -11.80 8.16 -8.91
CA TYR A 73 -10.39 8.45 -9.16
C TYR A 73 -10.17 9.14 -10.51
N LYS A 74 -10.84 8.67 -11.57
CA LYS A 74 -10.79 9.34 -12.88
C LYS A 74 -11.33 10.76 -12.82
N HIS A 75 -12.42 10.99 -12.10
CA HIS A 75 -12.99 12.34 -11.93
C HIS A 75 -12.01 13.28 -11.23
N LEU A 76 -11.35 12.84 -10.16
CA LEU A 76 -10.31 13.62 -9.47
C LEU A 76 -9.19 14.05 -10.42
N GLN A 77 -8.71 13.13 -11.26
CA GLN A 77 -7.65 13.40 -12.22
C GLN A 77 -8.12 14.31 -13.37
N GLN A 78 -9.27 14.01 -13.98
CA GLN A 78 -9.80 14.75 -15.13
C GLN A 78 -10.17 16.19 -14.79
N LYS A 79 -10.67 16.43 -13.56
CA LYS A 79 -11.00 17.77 -13.08
C LYS A 79 -9.81 18.50 -12.48
N GLY A 80 -8.64 17.85 -12.38
CA GLY A 80 -7.46 18.43 -11.76
C GLY A 80 -7.64 18.76 -10.28
N ILE A 81 -8.58 18.10 -9.59
CA ILE A 81 -8.88 18.32 -8.17
C ILE A 81 -7.70 17.86 -7.31
N ALA A 82 -7.11 16.73 -7.70
CA ALA A 82 -5.98 16.15 -7.01
C ALA A 82 -5.01 15.54 -8.00
N THR A 83 -3.73 15.83 -7.82
CA THR A 83 -2.66 15.11 -8.51
C THR A 83 -2.47 13.74 -7.87
N GLN A 84 -1.90 12.81 -8.64
CA GLN A 84 -1.56 11.49 -8.13
C GLN A 84 -0.64 11.56 -6.90
N LYS A 85 0.29 12.52 -6.85
CA LYS A 85 1.16 12.76 -5.68
C LYS A 85 0.37 13.19 -4.44
N GLN A 86 -0.61 14.09 -4.59
CA GLN A 86 -1.43 14.52 -3.46
C GLN A 86 -2.28 13.38 -2.91
N ILE A 87 -2.85 12.55 -3.79
CA ILE A 87 -3.61 11.35 -3.39
C ILE A 87 -2.69 10.38 -2.65
N PHE A 88 -1.48 10.12 -3.17
CA PHE A 88 -0.52 9.24 -2.50
C PHE A 88 -0.12 9.76 -1.13
N ASN A 89 0.28 11.03 -1.02
CA ASN A 89 0.67 11.62 0.26
C ASN A 89 -0.45 11.51 1.28
N TYR A 90 -1.68 11.83 0.88
CA TYR A 90 -2.85 11.72 1.76
C TYR A 90 -3.06 10.28 2.27
N LEU A 91 -2.97 9.28 1.39
CA LEU A 91 -3.09 7.87 1.79
C LEU A 91 -1.91 7.41 2.64
N MET A 92 -0.70 7.90 2.35
CA MET A 92 0.49 7.59 3.14
C MET A 92 0.40 8.14 4.56
N ASP A 93 -0.05 9.38 4.72
CA ASP A 93 -0.23 10.01 6.04
C ASP A 93 -1.26 9.23 6.88
N ARG A 94 -2.34 8.75 6.24
CA ARG A 94 -3.34 7.90 6.90
C ARG A 94 -2.88 6.50 7.25
N ASN A 95 -1.89 5.99 6.53
CA ASN A 95 -1.33 4.67 6.76
C ASN A 95 0.07 4.74 7.36
N GLU A 96 0.42 5.88 7.98
CA GLU A 96 1.76 6.12 8.49
C GLU A 96 2.21 5.01 9.45
N GLU A 97 1.36 4.62 10.40
CA GLU A 97 1.70 3.56 11.36
C GLU A 97 2.04 2.22 10.68
N GLU A 98 1.25 1.79 9.69
CA GLU A 98 1.49 0.56 8.95
C GLU A 98 2.72 0.67 8.03
N LEU A 99 2.94 1.83 7.42
CA LEU A 99 4.13 2.12 6.62
C LEU A 99 5.40 2.17 7.47
N GLN A 100 5.31 2.66 8.72
CA GLN A 100 6.42 2.64 9.67
C GLN A 100 6.79 1.22 10.07
N LYS A 101 5.83 0.29 10.16
CA LYS A 101 6.14 -1.13 10.41
C LYS A 101 7.01 -1.72 9.30
N ILE A 102 6.65 -1.48 8.03
CA ILE A 102 7.44 -1.95 6.88
C ILE A 102 8.80 -1.25 6.83
N SER A 103 8.83 0.06 7.11
CA SER A 103 10.08 0.82 7.19
C SER A 103 11.00 0.28 8.29
N GLY A 104 10.44 -0.12 9.43
CA GLY A 104 11.18 -0.79 10.52
C GLY A 104 11.75 -2.13 10.09
N VAL A 105 10.95 -2.96 9.39
CA VAL A 105 11.42 -4.22 8.80
C VAL A 105 12.60 -3.97 7.86
N LEU A 106 12.47 -3.01 6.94
CA LEU A 106 13.53 -2.67 5.99
C LEU A 106 14.80 -2.17 6.67
N ARG A 107 14.67 -1.30 7.68
CA ARG A 107 15.81 -0.80 8.47
C ARG A 107 16.54 -1.94 9.17
N ASN A 108 15.80 -2.81 9.87
CA ASN A 108 16.38 -3.95 10.58
C ASN A 108 17.04 -4.95 9.63
N PHE A 109 16.48 -5.12 8.42
CA PHE A 109 17.00 -6.04 7.43
C PHE A 109 18.25 -5.51 6.70
N LEU A 110 18.28 -4.23 6.34
CA LEU A 110 19.39 -3.63 5.57
C LEU A 110 20.55 -3.16 6.44
N ALA A 111 20.27 -2.77 7.68
CA ALA A 111 21.25 -2.31 8.66
C ALA A 111 21.01 -3.00 10.01
N PRO A 112 21.24 -4.33 10.08
CA PRO A 112 21.10 -5.05 11.34
C PRO A 112 22.06 -4.44 12.36
N THR A 113 21.53 -4.00 13.50
CA THR A 113 22.35 -3.48 14.59
C THR A 113 23.18 -4.65 15.15
N PRO A 114 24.52 -4.51 15.27
CA PRO A 114 25.41 -5.58 15.71
C PRO A 114 25.16 -6.02 17.16
#